data_AF-A0A5D4NUX0-F1
#
_entry.id   AF-A0A5D4NUX0-F1
#
_cell.length_a   1.000
_cell.length_b   1.000
_cell.length_c   1.000
_cell.angle_alpha   90.00
_cell.angle_beta   90.00
_cell.angle_gamma   90.00
#
_symmetry.space_group_name_H-M   'P 1'
#
loop_
_entity.id
_entity.type
_entity.pdbx_description
1 polymer ?
#
loop_
_entity_poly.entity_id
_entity_poly.type
_entity_poly.pdbx_seq_one_letter_code
_entity_poly.pdbx_strand_id
1 'polypeptide(L)'
;MKEYVRRKLLFSLLITTFILPAYHVKAESNTIKPIEWDSFSSINPMDDDSVRIKKILLNSTQYGLTTWWNEEMEFVSQKGQYLDMGGTGENAIRRPAAMSLGIAASLAFDVYDSSETGVSEFGAELKAEKLISSLAYRHKSNSPDGWGDAWQSAHWAYFAGFAGWLLWEDLSSQDQEYIKEMVEYEADRFLDYEVTYWKDESGRIIFEGDTKAEENAWNAQLLQLATAMMPNHENYLEWMNKNIELMISSAAVPSDLENDELLHGRQVKDWISGSNINEDGTAINHGFLHPDYMEFIAFNNTSGLHYALAGLTIPKAAFHHSDLVYSSLSQVSFESPPYESPGGTIYREGSSDIYYPEGNDWGTSRRMQFAVLDIFADVFHYGDMAERNGGYWEPFHAEMVLAMQKRHEDGRTYDERWEDTYSGREEWIAHHAAWAWIAKWVDVNAELCISNSSYSVMYEETEEMRCTKVPKTIFPDASPPHSPRTLPSLFDKTFIWNNLP
;
A
#
# COMPACT_ATOMS: atom_id res chain seq x y z
N MET A 1 -89.19 -43.33 -7.68
CA MET A 1 -88.29 -44.50 -7.61
C MET A 1 -86.87 -43.95 -7.62
N LYS A 2 -86.23 -43.92 -6.45
CA LYS A 2 -85.15 -44.86 -6.04
C LYS A 2 -83.92 -44.71 -6.92
N GLU A 3 -82.66 -44.62 -6.48
CA GLU A 3 -81.94 -44.59 -5.20
C GLU A 3 -80.47 -44.37 -5.71
N TYR A 4 -79.74 -43.36 -5.26
CA TYR A 4 -78.80 -43.36 -4.12
C TYR A 4 -77.38 -43.90 -4.41
N VAL A 5 -76.38 -43.25 -3.78
CA VAL A 5 -75.01 -43.71 -3.45
C VAL A 5 -73.95 -43.58 -4.57
N ARG A 6 -72.76 -42.95 -4.45
CA ARG A 6 -71.98 -42.35 -3.34
C ARG A 6 -70.96 -41.37 -3.95
N ARG A 7 -70.81 -40.17 -3.37
CA ARG A 7 -69.64 -39.29 -3.57
C ARG A 7 -68.50 -39.76 -2.65
N LYS A 8 -67.30 -39.96 -3.19
CA LYS A 8 -66.05 -39.95 -2.41
C LYS A 8 -65.38 -38.60 -2.66
N LEU A 9 -65.20 -37.81 -1.59
CA LEU A 9 -64.30 -36.67 -1.57
C LEU A 9 -62.85 -37.18 -1.66
N LEU A 10 -62.09 -36.67 -2.61
CA LEU A 10 -60.62 -36.65 -2.54
C LEU A 10 -60.22 -35.25 -2.08
N PHE A 11 -59.62 -35.18 -0.89
CA PHE A 11 -58.86 -34.02 -0.42
C PHE A 11 -57.52 -34.03 -1.15
N SER A 12 -57.31 -33.11 -2.08
CA SER A 12 -55.97 -32.78 -2.59
C SER A 12 -55.40 -31.67 -1.71
N LEU A 13 -54.41 -32.04 -0.89
CA LEU A 13 -53.56 -31.14 -0.14
C LEU A 13 -52.58 -30.51 -1.14
N LEU A 14 -52.83 -29.28 -1.61
CA LEU A 14 -51.81 -28.49 -2.29
C LEU A 14 -50.87 -27.92 -1.22
N ILE A 15 -49.67 -28.52 -1.10
CA ILE A 15 -48.54 -27.87 -0.45
C ILE A 15 -47.92 -26.95 -1.51
N THR A 16 -48.30 -25.68 -1.50
CA THR A 16 -47.54 -24.61 -2.17
C THR A 16 -46.31 -24.32 -1.32
N THR A 17 -45.19 -24.94 -1.66
CA THR A 17 -43.87 -24.48 -1.26
C THR A 17 -43.58 -23.18 -2.03
N PHE A 18 -43.80 -22.04 -1.38
CA PHE A 18 -43.14 -20.81 -1.77
C PHE A 18 -41.65 -20.97 -1.45
N ILE A 19 -40.86 -21.37 -2.45
CA ILE A 19 -39.42 -21.10 -2.43
C ILE A 19 -39.31 -19.64 -2.84
N LEU A 20 -39.31 -18.75 -1.85
CA LEU A 20 -38.72 -17.43 -2.04
C LEU A 20 -37.22 -17.68 -2.22
N PRO A 21 -36.57 -17.25 -3.31
CA PRO A 21 -35.12 -17.10 -3.27
C PRO A 21 -34.86 -16.11 -2.14
N ALA A 22 -34.16 -16.56 -1.11
CA ALA A 22 -33.54 -15.66 -0.15
C ALA A 22 -32.43 -14.93 -0.93
N TYR A 23 -32.80 -13.90 -1.69
CA TYR A 23 -31.87 -12.84 -1.97
C TYR A 23 -31.61 -12.21 -0.61
N HIS A 24 -30.50 -12.62 0.02
CA HIS A 24 -29.93 -11.78 1.06
C HIS A 24 -29.69 -10.43 0.39
N VAL A 25 -30.46 -9.43 0.81
CA VAL A 25 -30.15 -8.04 0.50
C VAL A 25 -28.74 -7.84 1.06
N LYS A 26 -27.75 -7.82 0.17
CA LYS A 26 -26.39 -7.43 0.53
C LYS A 26 -26.54 -6.05 1.17
N ALA A 27 -26.05 -5.87 2.38
CA ALA A 27 -26.11 -4.56 3.01
C ALA A 27 -25.16 -3.65 2.22
N GLU A 28 -25.70 -2.94 1.23
CA GLU A 28 -25.00 -1.95 0.42
C GLU A 28 -24.68 -0.75 1.33
N SER A 29 -23.39 -0.54 1.60
CA SER A 29 -22.92 0.60 2.38
C SER A 29 -21.55 1.04 1.88
N ASN A 30 -21.43 2.31 1.51
CA ASN A 30 -20.15 2.96 1.24
C ASN A 30 -19.50 3.52 2.52
N THR A 31 -19.96 3.11 3.71
CA THR A 31 -19.36 3.55 4.97
C THR A 31 -17.96 2.98 5.12
N ILE A 32 -16.97 3.85 5.36
CA ILE A 32 -15.63 3.44 5.77
C ILE A 32 -15.71 2.64 7.07
N LYS A 33 -15.03 1.49 7.12
CA LYS A 33 -14.77 0.75 8.36
C LYS A 33 -13.44 1.26 8.95
N PRO A 34 -13.43 1.96 10.10
CA PRO A 34 -12.20 2.39 10.75
C PRO A 34 -11.33 1.20 11.17
N ILE A 35 -10.05 1.46 11.43
CA ILE A 35 -9.14 0.47 12.04
C ILE A 35 -9.58 0.25 13.49
N GLU A 36 -9.83 -1.00 13.85
CA GLU A 36 -10.21 -1.39 15.21
C GLU A 36 -8.94 -1.50 16.08
N TRP A 37 -8.33 -0.37 16.43
CA TRP A 37 -7.04 -0.32 17.14
C TRP A 37 -7.01 -1.16 18.43
N ASP A 38 -8.12 -1.20 19.17
CA ASP A 38 -8.27 -1.99 20.40
C ASP A 38 -8.22 -3.52 20.19
N SER A 39 -8.29 -3.99 18.94
CA SER A 39 -8.16 -5.42 18.60
C SER A 39 -6.71 -5.92 18.57
N PHE A 40 -5.73 -5.00 18.56
CA PHE A 40 -4.31 -5.32 18.50
C PHE A 40 -3.66 -5.30 19.89
N SER A 41 -2.54 -6.01 20.04
CA SER A 41 -1.73 -5.96 21.27
C SER A 41 -0.97 -4.65 21.46
N SER A 42 -0.83 -3.85 20.39
CA SER A 42 -0.13 -2.56 20.37
C SER A 42 1.28 -2.58 20.96
N ILE A 43 2.01 -3.66 20.69
CA ILE A 43 3.41 -3.86 21.06
C ILE A 43 4.29 -3.31 19.94
N ASN A 44 5.08 -2.29 20.23
CA ASN A 44 6.10 -1.85 19.29
C ASN A 44 7.29 -2.82 19.28
N PRO A 45 7.71 -3.34 18.11
CA PRO A 45 8.86 -4.23 18.03
C PRO A 45 10.15 -3.50 18.44
N MET A 46 11.06 -4.23 19.10
CA MET A 46 12.24 -3.65 19.79
C MET A 46 13.57 -4.32 19.41
N ASP A 47 13.58 -5.28 18.48
CA ASP A 47 14.83 -5.78 17.91
C ASP A 47 15.60 -4.65 17.19
N ASP A 48 16.90 -4.86 17.00
CA ASP A 48 17.81 -3.84 16.46
C ASP A 48 17.34 -3.29 15.11
N ASP A 49 16.75 -4.14 14.26
CA ASP A 49 16.29 -3.74 12.93
C ASP A 49 14.99 -2.93 13.00
N SER A 50 14.04 -3.35 13.84
CA SER A 50 12.85 -2.55 14.15
C SER A 50 13.20 -1.17 14.74
N VAL A 51 14.13 -1.12 15.70
CA VAL A 51 14.60 0.16 16.28
C VAL A 51 15.21 1.06 15.21
N ARG A 52 15.93 0.49 14.24
CA ARG A 52 16.49 1.23 13.12
C ARG A 52 15.42 1.83 12.22
N ILE A 53 14.43 1.04 11.82
CA ILE A 53 13.30 1.52 11.01
C ILE A 53 12.49 2.58 11.75
N LYS A 54 12.24 2.39 13.05
CA LYS A 54 11.62 3.40 13.92
C LYS A 54 12.36 4.74 13.81
N LYS A 55 13.69 4.72 13.92
CA LYS A 55 14.51 5.93 13.86
C LYS A 55 14.47 6.58 12.46
N ILE A 56 14.49 5.79 11.39
CA ILE A 56 14.39 6.30 10.02
C ILE A 56 13.06 7.03 9.78
N LEU A 57 11.95 6.43 10.24
CA LEU A 57 10.62 7.05 10.16
C LEU A 57 10.54 8.34 10.99
N LEU A 58 11.09 8.33 12.21
CA LEU A 58 11.13 9.50 13.08
C LEU A 58 11.94 10.66 12.47
N ASN A 59 13.11 10.37 11.89
CA ASN A 59 13.94 11.37 11.19
C ASN A 59 13.21 11.94 9.97
N SER A 60 12.56 11.08 9.18
CA SER A 60 11.76 11.52 8.02
C SER A 60 10.60 12.42 8.44
N THR A 61 9.97 12.09 9.58
CA THR A 61 8.88 12.87 10.17
C THR A 61 9.37 14.22 10.72
N GLN A 62 10.56 14.26 11.34
CA GLN A 62 11.21 15.51 11.74
C GLN A 62 11.39 16.43 10.54
N TYR A 63 12.01 15.93 9.46
CA TYR A 63 12.22 16.71 8.23
C TYR A 63 10.88 17.19 7.66
N GLY A 64 9.91 16.27 7.54
CA GLY A 64 8.55 16.52 7.07
C GLY A 64 7.84 17.64 7.84
N LEU A 65 7.94 17.66 9.16
CA LEU A 65 7.26 18.66 9.99
C LEU A 65 8.03 19.98 10.14
N THR A 66 9.31 20.03 9.77
CA THR A 66 10.17 21.20 9.96
C THR A 66 10.60 21.79 8.62
N THR A 67 11.79 21.46 8.12
CA THR A 67 12.38 22.02 6.90
C THR A 67 11.42 21.88 5.70
N TRP A 68 10.87 20.68 5.47
CA TRP A 68 9.96 20.45 4.36
C TRP A 68 8.69 21.32 4.45
N TRP A 69 8.03 21.31 5.61
CA TRP A 69 6.80 22.06 5.83
C TRP A 69 7.00 23.58 5.72
N ASN A 70 8.09 24.08 6.30
CA ASN A 70 8.32 25.51 6.45
C ASN A 70 8.97 26.14 5.22
N GLU A 71 9.93 25.43 4.60
CA GLU A 71 10.82 25.98 3.58
C GLU A 71 10.53 25.42 2.19
N GLU A 72 10.38 24.10 2.05
CA GLU A 72 10.16 23.47 0.72
C GLU A 72 8.74 23.67 0.19
N MET A 73 7.74 23.52 1.06
CA MET A 73 6.32 23.67 0.69
C MET A 73 5.72 25.02 1.11
N GLU A 74 6.44 25.78 1.94
CA GLU A 74 6.01 27.08 2.50
C GLU A 74 4.62 27.05 3.16
N PHE A 75 4.16 25.90 3.63
CA PHE A 75 2.81 25.69 4.19
C PHE A 75 2.57 26.47 5.49
N VAL A 76 3.63 26.80 6.23
CA VAL A 76 3.56 27.65 7.44
C VAL A 76 2.96 29.04 7.17
N SER A 77 3.14 29.56 5.94
CA SER A 77 2.60 30.86 5.51
C SER A 77 1.09 30.82 5.24
N GLN A 78 0.55 29.64 4.95
CA GLN A 78 -0.83 29.47 4.52
C GLN A 78 -1.81 29.42 5.69
N LYS A 79 -2.73 30.40 5.77
CA LYS A 79 -3.70 30.56 6.87
C LYS A 79 -5.10 30.04 6.55
N GLY A 80 -5.35 29.57 5.32
CA GLY A 80 -6.62 28.95 4.95
C GLY A 80 -6.89 27.67 5.73
N GLN A 81 -8.16 27.27 5.80
CA GLN A 81 -8.59 25.99 6.39
C GLN A 81 -7.88 24.83 5.70
N TYR A 82 -7.93 24.81 4.37
CA TYR A 82 -7.20 23.87 3.53
C TYR A 82 -5.98 24.54 2.88
N LEU A 83 -4.89 23.80 2.76
CA LEU A 83 -3.68 24.19 2.06
C LEU A 83 -3.94 24.32 0.55
N ASP A 84 -3.22 25.26 -0.06
CA ASP A 84 -2.99 25.32 -1.49
C ASP A 84 -1.83 24.38 -1.82
N MET A 85 -2.11 23.34 -2.61
CA MET A 85 -1.11 22.35 -3.04
C MET A 85 -0.15 22.92 -4.10
N GLY A 86 -0.38 24.14 -4.59
CA GLY A 86 0.45 24.76 -5.63
C GLY A 86 0.17 24.23 -7.04
N GLY A 87 -0.88 23.44 -7.23
CA GLY A 87 -1.31 22.88 -8.51
C GLY A 87 -2.05 21.55 -8.36
N THR A 88 -2.34 20.91 -9.49
CA THR A 88 -3.03 19.61 -9.57
C THR A 88 -2.18 18.51 -10.22
N GLY A 89 -0.95 18.82 -10.63
CA GLY A 89 -0.04 17.89 -11.28
C GLY A 89 0.82 17.10 -10.28
N GLU A 90 1.59 16.14 -10.81
CA GLU A 90 2.38 15.18 -10.03
C GLU A 90 3.22 15.82 -8.91
N ASN A 91 4.06 16.79 -9.24
CA ASN A 91 4.92 17.43 -8.25
C ASN A 91 4.14 18.15 -7.13
N ALA A 92 2.94 18.64 -7.42
CA ALA A 92 2.11 19.37 -6.47
C ALA A 92 1.36 18.42 -5.51
N ILE A 93 1.05 17.20 -5.96
CA ILE A 93 0.18 16.27 -5.21
C ILE A 93 0.95 15.05 -4.68
N ARG A 94 1.78 14.40 -5.49
CA ARG A 94 2.51 13.18 -5.13
C ARG A 94 3.38 13.38 -3.90
N ARG A 95 4.11 14.50 -3.86
CA ARG A 95 5.02 14.88 -2.78
C ARG A 95 4.27 15.01 -1.43
N PRO A 96 3.29 15.92 -1.29
CA PRO A 96 2.55 16.03 -0.03
C PRO A 96 1.76 14.78 0.33
N ALA A 97 1.24 14.03 -0.65
CA ALA A 97 0.55 12.77 -0.37
C ALA A 97 1.49 11.74 0.28
N ALA A 98 2.66 11.47 -0.32
CA ALA A 98 3.64 10.54 0.24
C ALA A 98 4.16 10.97 1.63
N MET A 99 4.45 12.27 1.81
CA MET A 99 4.86 12.81 3.12
C MET A 99 3.77 12.64 4.18
N SER A 100 2.49 12.80 3.80
CA SER A 100 1.36 12.63 4.73
C SER A 100 1.31 11.23 5.34
N LEU A 101 1.63 10.19 4.56
CA LEU A 101 1.67 8.81 5.06
C LEU A 101 2.80 8.60 6.07
N GLY A 102 3.99 9.16 5.82
CA GLY A 102 5.11 9.13 6.78
C GLY A 102 4.74 9.73 8.14
N ILE A 103 4.18 10.95 8.12
CA ILE A 103 3.78 11.65 9.35
C ILE A 103 2.65 10.90 10.06
N ALA A 104 1.61 10.47 9.32
CA ALA A 104 0.47 9.76 9.88
C ALA A 104 0.89 8.43 10.53
N ALA A 105 1.76 7.65 9.88
CA ALA A 105 2.28 6.42 10.45
C ALA A 105 3.13 6.68 11.70
N SER A 106 3.93 7.75 11.72
CA SER A 106 4.72 8.08 12.91
C SER A 106 3.83 8.38 14.13
N LEU A 107 2.71 9.08 13.92
CA LEU A 107 1.73 9.39 14.97
C LEU A 107 0.91 8.16 15.38
N ALA A 108 0.27 7.47 14.41
CA ALA A 108 -0.66 6.37 14.67
C ALA A 108 -0.02 5.17 15.40
N PHE A 109 1.28 4.94 15.20
CA PHE A 109 1.99 3.80 15.79
C PHE A 109 2.91 4.17 16.96
N ASP A 110 2.73 5.35 17.57
CA ASP A 110 3.52 5.80 18.73
C ASP A 110 5.04 5.74 18.48
N VAL A 111 5.43 6.11 17.25
CA VAL A 111 6.83 6.31 16.86
C VAL A 111 7.27 7.73 17.16
N TYR A 112 6.33 8.67 17.07
CA TYR A 112 6.57 10.09 17.23
C TYR A 112 7.20 10.44 18.58
N ASP A 113 8.20 11.33 18.54
CA ASP A 113 8.83 11.89 19.74
C ASP A 113 9.05 13.39 19.54
N SER A 114 8.33 14.20 20.32
CA SER A 114 8.42 15.67 20.26
C SER A 114 9.79 16.22 20.66
N SER A 115 10.56 15.48 21.47
CA SER A 115 11.89 15.89 21.90
C SER A 115 12.95 15.73 20.81
N GLU A 116 12.72 14.78 19.89
CA GLU A 116 13.58 14.51 18.73
C GLU A 116 13.16 15.38 17.53
N THR A 117 11.85 15.45 17.25
CA THR A 117 11.33 16.20 16.07
C THR A 117 11.35 17.72 16.26
N GLY A 118 11.42 18.20 17.51
CA GLY A 118 11.33 19.63 17.81
C GLY A 118 9.94 20.25 17.60
N VAL A 119 8.92 19.42 17.31
CA VAL A 119 7.52 19.82 17.14
C VAL A 119 6.70 19.16 18.24
N SER A 120 5.79 19.89 18.89
CA SER A 120 4.87 19.27 19.86
C SER A 120 3.96 18.26 19.16
N GLU A 121 3.61 17.15 19.83
CA GLU A 121 2.68 16.13 19.31
C GLU A 121 1.38 16.73 18.77
N PHE A 122 0.69 17.56 19.56
CA PHE A 122 -0.48 18.32 19.11
C PHE A 122 -0.24 19.19 17.86
N GLY A 123 0.97 19.75 17.73
CA GLY A 123 1.35 20.53 16.55
C GLY A 123 1.60 19.66 15.32
N ALA A 124 2.08 18.43 15.50
CA ALA A 124 2.24 17.45 14.44
C ALA A 124 0.88 16.89 13.99
N GLU A 125 -0.01 16.56 14.93
CA GLU A 125 -1.40 16.17 14.66
C GLU A 125 -2.12 17.21 13.79
N LEU A 126 -2.10 18.49 14.20
CA LEU A 126 -2.72 19.57 13.43
C LEU A 126 -2.13 19.73 12.01
N LYS A 127 -0.82 19.49 11.84
CA LYS A 127 -0.18 19.52 10.52
C LYS A 127 -0.58 18.33 9.67
N ALA A 128 -0.62 17.13 10.25
CA ALA A 128 -1.03 15.90 9.59
C ALA A 128 -2.49 15.98 9.14
N GLU A 129 -3.41 16.30 10.05
CA GLU A 129 -4.83 16.51 9.76
C GLU A 129 -5.02 17.53 8.64
N LYS A 130 -4.33 18.68 8.73
CA LYS A 130 -4.44 19.73 7.71
C LYS A 130 -3.92 19.26 6.35
N LEU A 131 -2.81 18.54 6.30
CA LEU A 131 -2.24 18.04 5.04
C LEU A 131 -3.17 17.02 4.37
N ILE A 132 -3.61 16.01 5.13
CA ILE A 132 -4.50 14.93 4.68
C ILE A 132 -5.83 15.51 4.19
N SER A 133 -6.48 16.33 5.03
CA SER A 133 -7.77 16.94 4.70
C SER A 133 -7.67 17.87 3.50
N SER A 134 -6.54 18.57 3.31
CA SER A 134 -6.32 19.42 2.13
C SER A 134 -6.15 18.62 0.85
N LEU A 135 -5.43 17.49 0.90
CA LEU A 135 -5.30 16.59 -0.24
C LEU A 135 -6.68 16.07 -0.67
N ALA A 136 -7.46 15.54 0.26
CA ALA A 136 -8.80 15.04 -0.01
C ALA A 136 -9.76 16.15 -0.48
N TYR A 137 -9.81 17.29 0.21
CA TYR A 137 -10.65 18.43 -0.17
C TYR A 137 -10.35 18.92 -1.59
N ARG A 138 -9.07 18.98 -1.98
CA ARG A 138 -8.63 19.46 -3.30
C ARG A 138 -8.78 18.42 -4.41
N HIS A 139 -9.22 17.21 -4.10
CA HIS A 139 -9.53 16.21 -5.12
C HIS A 139 -10.80 16.60 -5.90
N LYS A 140 -10.89 16.20 -7.17
CA LYS A 140 -11.96 16.60 -8.09
C LYS A 140 -13.35 16.07 -7.71
N SER A 141 -13.43 15.01 -6.91
CA SER A 141 -14.71 14.54 -6.35
C SER A 141 -15.27 15.53 -5.32
N ASN A 142 -14.41 16.31 -4.67
CA ASN A 142 -14.77 17.23 -3.60
C ASN A 142 -14.72 18.71 -4.00
N SER A 143 -13.88 19.06 -4.98
CA SER A 143 -13.66 20.43 -5.44
C SER A 143 -13.69 20.55 -6.97
N PRO A 144 -14.41 21.54 -7.53
CA PRO A 144 -14.25 21.91 -8.94
C PRO A 144 -12.79 22.22 -9.27
N ASP A 145 -12.32 21.76 -10.44
CA ASP A 145 -10.93 21.89 -10.91
C ASP A 145 -9.88 21.24 -9.98
N GLY A 146 -10.32 20.34 -9.09
CA GLY A 146 -9.43 19.56 -8.23
C GLY A 146 -8.52 18.60 -9.00
N TRP A 147 -7.52 18.08 -8.30
CA TRP A 147 -6.65 17.01 -8.84
C TRP A 147 -7.41 15.67 -8.85
N GLY A 148 -6.88 14.70 -9.59
CA GLY A 148 -7.50 13.38 -9.73
C GLY A 148 -7.84 13.07 -11.17
N ASP A 149 -8.24 11.84 -11.44
CA ASP A 149 -8.50 11.35 -12.81
C ASP A 149 -7.30 11.51 -13.76
N ALA A 150 -6.10 11.36 -13.21
CA ALA A 150 -4.83 11.41 -13.94
C ALA A 150 -4.16 10.03 -13.95
N TRP A 151 -3.16 9.86 -14.82
CA TRP A 151 -2.46 8.58 -15.03
C TRP A 151 -1.82 7.98 -13.77
N GLN A 152 -1.49 8.81 -12.78
CA GLN A 152 -0.84 8.43 -11.52
C GLN A 152 -1.65 8.79 -10.28
N SER A 153 -2.82 9.41 -10.43
CA SER A 153 -3.53 9.96 -9.26
C SER A 153 -4.06 8.90 -8.30
N ALA A 154 -4.26 7.66 -8.77
CA ALA A 154 -4.57 6.52 -7.90
C ALA A 154 -3.50 6.28 -6.84
N HIS A 155 -2.22 6.38 -7.22
CA HIS A 155 -1.09 6.24 -6.30
C HIS A 155 -1.04 7.40 -5.28
N TRP A 156 -1.38 8.61 -5.69
CA TRP A 156 -1.41 9.76 -4.78
C TRP A 156 -2.60 9.67 -3.81
N ALA A 157 -3.77 9.27 -4.32
CA ALA A 157 -4.96 9.02 -3.53
C ALA A 157 -4.76 7.89 -2.54
N TYR A 158 -4.00 6.85 -2.91
CA TYR A 158 -3.59 5.80 -1.99
C TYR A 158 -2.85 6.38 -0.76
N PHE A 159 -1.81 7.20 -0.97
CA PHE A 159 -1.05 7.73 0.17
C PHE A 159 -1.91 8.61 1.08
N ALA A 160 -2.66 9.55 0.50
CA ALA A 160 -3.53 10.45 1.24
C ALA A 160 -4.67 9.70 1.95
N GLY A 161 -5.26 8.71 1.28
CA GLY A 161 -6.31 7.86 1.82
C GLY A 161 -5.82 6.99 2.96
N PHE A 162 -4.64 6.37 2.82
CA PHE A 162 -4.07 5.53 3.87
C PHE A 162 -3.65 6.37 5.08
N ALA A 163 -3.02 7.52 4.87
CA ALA A 163 -2.71 8.47 5.94
C ALA A 163 -3.99 8.90 6.69
N GLY A 164 -5.06 9.18 5.96
CA GLY A 164 -6.37 9.51 6.53
C GLY A 164 -7.04 8.37 7.28
N TRP A 165 -6.88 7.13 6.81
CA TRP A 165 -7.42 5.95 7.50
C TRP A 165 -6.67 5.63 8.79
N LEU A 166 -5.35 5.88 8.84
CA LEU A 166 -4.54 5.75 10.06
C LEU A 166 -4.97 6.74 11.15
N LEU A 167 -5.32 7.98 10.77
CA LEU A 167 -5.76 9.04 11.69
C LEU A 167 -7.28 9.27 11.65
N TRP A 168 -8.05 8.24 11.28
CA TRP A 168 -9.47 8.38 10.94
C TRP A 168 -10.29 9.05 12.04
N GLU A 169 -10.06 8.65 13.29
CA GLU A 169 -10.80 9.14 14.47
C GLU A 169 -10.45 10.57 14.89
N ASP A 170 -9.32 11.10 14.42
CA ASP A 170 -8.89 12.48 14.72
C ASP A 170 -9.48 13.50 13.74
N LEU A 171 -9.91 13.02 12.56
CA LEU A 171 -10.44 13.85 11.50
C LEU A 171 -11.90 14.26 11.74
N SER A 172 -12.28 15.44 11.24
CA SER A 172 -13.68 15.87 11.27
C SER A 172 -14.53 14.99 10.36
N SER A 173 -15.83 14.82 10.67
CA SER A 173 -16.75 14.05 9.81
C SER A 173 -16.81 14.58 8.36
N GLN A 174 -16.54 15.87 8.16
CA GLN A 174 -16.47 16.44 6.81
C GLN A 174 -15.20 16.02 6.06
N ASP A 175 -14.07 15.97 6.75
CA ASP A 175 -12.80 15.56 6.13
C ASP A 175 -12.75 14.04 5.92
N GLN A 176 -13.35 13.26 6.83
CA GLN A 176 -13.61 11.83 6.63
C GLN A 176 -14.42 11.60 5.34
N GLU A 177 -15.49 12.38 5.13
CA GLU A 177 -16.29 12.29 3.91
C GLU A 177 -15.47 12.62 2.66
N TYR A 178 -14.64 13.68 2.69
CA TYR A 178 -13.77 14.01 1.56
C TYR A 178 -12.78 12.89 1.22
N ILE A 179 -12.23 12.21 2.23
CA ILE A 179 -11.31 11.08 2.01
C ILE A 179 -12.05 9.90 1.38
N LYS A 180 -13.24 9.56 1.91
CA LYS A 180 -14.09 8.51 1.36
C LYS A 180 -14.39 8.78 -0.12
N GLU A 181 -14.91 9.97 -0.44
CA GLU A 181 -15.24 10.37 -1.82
C GLU A 181 -14.02 10.43 -2.75
N MET A 182 -12.81 10.69 -2.24
CA MET A 182 -11.58 10.65 -3.02
C MET A 182 -11.17 9.20 -3.36
N VAL A 183 -11.16 8.32 -2.36
CA VAL A 183 -10.77 6.91 -2.53
C VAL A 183 -11.79 6.17 -3.39
N GLU A 184 -13.09 6.37 -3.15
CA GLU A 184 -14.20 5.79 -3.93
C GLU A 184 -14.11 6.23 -5.41
N TYR A 185 -13.98 7.53 -5.66
CA TYR A 185 -13.88 8.04 -7.03
C TYR A 185 -12.70 7.43 -7.79
N GLU A 186 -11.52 7.40 -7.17
CA GLU A 186 -10.32 6.88 -7.81
C GLU A 186 -10.39 5.36 -8.00
N ALA A 187 -11.05 4.62 -7.11
CA ALA A 187 -11.29 3.18 -7.26
C ALA A 187 -12.25 2.89 -8.43
N ASP A 188 -13.34 3.66 -8.56
CA ASP A 188 -14.34 3.49 -9.61
C ASP A 188 -13.80 3.74 -11.02
N ARG A 189 -12.73 4.52 -11.16
CA ARG A 189 -12.04 4.69 -12.45
C ARG A 189 -11.55 3.38 -13.06
N PHE A 190 -11.34 2.35 -12.23
CA PHE A 190 -10.79 1.07 -12.68
C PHE A 190 -11.85 0.03 -13.06
N LEU A 191 -13.14 0.30 -12.86
CA LEU A 191 -14.22 -0.65 -13.18
C LEU A 191 -14.19 -1.10 -14.65
N ASP A 192 -13.96 -0.14 -15.55
CA ASP A 192 -13.85 -0.38 -17.00
C ASP A 192 -12.41 -0.28 -17.53
N TYR A 193 -11.39 -0.30 -16.65
CA TYR A 193 -10.00 -0.14 -17.06
C TYR A 193 -9.46 -1.38 -17.78
N GLU A 194 -8.93 -1.16 -18.99
CA GLU A 194 -8.20 -2.18 -19.74
C GLU A 194 -6.75 -2.26 -19.24
N VAL A 195 -6.37 -3.42 -18.70
CA VAL A 195 -5.03 -3.65 -18.18
C VAL A 195 -4.00 -3.60 -19.31
N THR A 196 -2.92 -2.85 -19.09
CA THR A 196 -1.85 -2.66 -20.07
C THR A 196 -0.72 -3.66 -19.88
N TYR A 197 -0.14 -4.09 -20.99
CA TYR A 197 0.96 -5.07 -21.02
C TYR A 197 2.16 -4.59 -21.85
N TRP A 198 3.38 -4.80 -21.34
CA TRP A 198 4.63 -4.56 -22.07
C TRP A 198 4.69 -5.35 -23.37
N LYS A 199 4.39 -6.65 -23.29
CA LYS A 199 4.34 -7.57 -24.43
C LYS A 199 2.95 -8.18 -24.52
N ASP A 200 2.43 -8.30 -25.74
CA ASP A 200 1.19 -9.04 -25.99
C ASP A 200 1.39 -10.56 -25.86
N GLU A 201 0.30 -11.33 -26.01
CA GLU A 201 0.30 -12.80 -25.96
C GLU A 201 1.28 -13.47 -26.93
N SER A 202 1.66 -12.81 -28.02
CA SER A 202 2.62 -13.32 -29.00
C SER A 202 4.08 -13.01 -28.64
N GLY A 203 4.31 -12.27 -27.56
CA GLY A 203 5.61 -11.77 -27.14
C GLY A 203 6.03 -10.50 -27.87
N ARG A 204 5.14 -9.85 -28.64
CA ARG A 204 5.46 -8.59 -29.33
C ARG A 204 5.43 -7.45 -28.32
N ILE A 205 6.51 -6.67 -28.29
CA ILE A 205 6.62 -5.44 -27.49
C ILE A 205 5.59 -4.40 -27.98
N ILE A 206 4.77 -3.93 -27.05
CA ILE A 206 3.76 -2.88 -27.23
C ILE A 206 4.27 -1.54 -26.68
N PHE A 207 4.96 -1.56 -25.54
CA PHE A 207 5.56 -0.38 -24.90
C PHE A 207 7.09 -0.55 -24.82
N GLU A 208 7.81 0.08 -25.75
CA GLU A 208 9.28 -0.02 -25.77
C GLU A 208 9.89 0.63 -24.53
N GLY A 209 10.69 -0.12 -23.77
CA GLY A 209 11.42 0.40 -22.62
C GLY A 209 10.60 0.67 -21.35
N ASP A 210 9.33 0.28 -21.34
CA ASP A 210 8.38 0.63 -20.28
C ASP A 210 7.47 -0.58 -20.04
N THR A 211 7.69 -1.26 -18.91
CA THR A 211 7.10 -2.57 -18.64
C THR A 211 5.64 -2.52 -18.23
N LYS A 212 5.08 -1.35 -17.90
CA LYS A 212 3.75 -1.21 -17.29
C LYS A 212 3.60 -1.92 -15.93
N ALA A 213 4.65 -2.55 -15.40
CA ALA A 213 4.65 -3.29 -14.15
C ALA A 213 4.29 -2.37 -12.97
N GLU A 214 4.97 -1.23 -12.90
CA GLU A 214 4.80 -0.25 -11.84
C GLU A 214 3.43 0.42 -11.88
N GLU A 215 2.96 0.86 -13.04
CA GLU A 215 1.65 1.51 -13.16
C GLU A 215 0.50 0.57 -12.81
N ASN A 216 0.59 -0.71 -13.20
CA ASN A 216 -0.40 -1.69 -12.80
C ASN A 216 -0.38 -1.91 -11.28
N ALA A 217 0.80 -1.95 -10.65
CA ALA A 217 0.94 -2.09 -9.21
C ALA A 217 0.44 -0.85 -8.42
N TRP A 218 0.68 0.36 -8.93
CA TRP A 218 0.10 1.60 -8.39
C TRP A 218 -1.42 1.61 -8.39
N ASN A 219 -2.01 1.16 -9.51
CA ASN A 219 -3.46 1.10 -9.64
C ASN A 219 -4.06 0.02 -8.72
N ALA A 220 -3.40 -1.14 -8.62
CA ALA A 220 -3.77 -2.19 -7.67
C ALA A 220 -3.75 -1.67 -6.23
N GLN A 221 -2.69 -0.95 -5.84
CA GLN A 221 -2.49 -0.44 -4.49
C GLN A 221 -3.66 0.44 -3.99
N LEU A 222 -4.24 1.27 -4.85
CA LEU A 222 -5.46 2.00 -4.48
C LEU A 222 -6.64 1.07 -4.23
N LEU A 223 -6.89 0.08 -5.10
CA LEU A 223 -8.01 -0.85 -4.95
C LEU A 223 -7.85 -1.73 -3.70
N GLN A 224 -6.62 -2.08 -3.32
CA GLN A 224 -6.32 -2.75 -2.05
C GLN A 224 -6.82 -1.90 -0.87
N LEU A 225 -6.49 -0.60 -0.86
CA LEU A 225 -6.93 0.31 0.18
C LEU A 225 -8.45 0.48 0.17
N ALA A 226 -9.06 0.73 -0.99
CA ALA A 226 -10.50 0.94 -1.12
C ALA A 226 -11.30 -0.27 -0.60
N THR A 227 -10.87 -1.48 -0.95
CA THR A 227 -11.55 -2.72 -0.51
C THR A 227 -11.28 -3.06 0.96
N ALA A 228 -10.14 -2.66 1.53
CA ALA A 228 -9.90 -2.76 2.97
C ALA A 228 -10.74 -1.76 3.77
N MET A 229 -10.84 -0.51 3.30
CA MET A 229 -11.59 0.56 3.95
C MET A 229 -13.12 0.39 3.80
N MET A 230 -13.59 -0.13 2.66
CA MET A 230 -15.02 -0.24 2.33
C MET A 230 -15.43 -1.67 1.97
N PRO A 231 -15.35 -2.64 2.90
CA PRO A 231 -15.61 -4.06 2.62
C PRO A 231 -17.08 -4.37 2.29
N ASN A 232 -18.00 -3.43 2.49
CA ASN A 232 -19.43 -3.58 2.22
C ASN A 232 -19.93 -2.70 1.05
N HIS A 233 -19.00 -2.10 0.28
CA HIS A 233 -19.34 -1.26 -0.86
C HIS A 233 -20.07 -2.07 -1.95
N GLU A 234 -20.95 -1.44 -2.72
CA GLU A 234 -21.65 -2.10 -3.83
C GLU A 234 -20.65 -2.64 -4.87
N ASN A 235 -19.64 -1.84 -5.21
CA ASN A 235 -18.57 -2.19 -6.15
C ASN A 235 -17.47 -3.07 -5.56
N TYR A 236 -17.55 -3.50 -4.28
CA TYR A 236 -16.46 -4.24 -3.62
C TYR A 236 -15.96 -5.44 -4.42
N LEU A 237 -16.87 -6.24 -5.00
CA LEU A 237 -16.48 -7.42 -5.79
C LEU A 237 -15.80 -7.04 -7.10
N GLU A 238 -16.24 -5.95 -7.74
CA GLU A 238 -15.66 -5.48 -9.00
C GLU A 238 -14.26 -4.90 -8.75
N TRP A 239 -14.12 -4.07 -7.71
CA TRP A 239 -12.83 -3.58 -7.24
C TRP A 239 -11.88 -4.72 -6.85
N MET A 240 -12.35 -5.74 -6.13
CA MET A 240 -11.53 -6.91 -5.76
C MET A 240 -11.06 -7.70 -6.99
N ASN A 241 -11.94 -7.95 -7.96
CA ASN A 241 -11.57 -8.67 -9.18
C ASN A 241 -10.54 -7.88 -10.00
N LYS A 242 -10.73 -6.57 -10.17
CA LYS A 242 -9.77 -5.71 -10.87
C LYS A 242 -8.44 -5.58 -10.12
N ASN A 243 -8.48 -5.52 -8.78
CA ASN A 243 -7.28 -5.53 -7.94
C ASN A 243 -6.45 -6.80 -8.18
N ILE A 244 -7.08 -7.97 -8.15
CA ILE A 244 -6.41 -9.25 -8.43
C ILE A 244 -5.81 -9.28 -9.82
N GLU A 245 -6.57 -8.86 -10.84
CA GLU A 245 -6.09 -8.76 -12.22
C GLU A 245 -4.85 -7.86 -12.33
N LEU A 246 -4.87 -6.68 -11.72
CA LEU A 246 -3.77 -5.73 -11.73
C LEU A 246 -2.54 -6.26 -10.98
N MET A 247 -2.71 -6.85 -9.78
CA MET A 247 -1.60 -7.46 -9.02
C MET A 247 -0.92 -8.57 -9.83
N ILE A 248 -1.68 -9.50 -10.41
CA ILE A 248 -1.13 -10.56 -11.26
C ILE A 248 -0.44 -9.95 -12.48
N SER A 249 -1.08 -9.01 -13.17
CA SER A 249 -0.54 -8.41 -14.39
C SER A 249 0.78 -7.67 -14.17
N SER A 250 0.96 -6.99 -13.04
CA SER A 250 2.19 -6.22 -12.77
C SER A 250 3.45 -7.09 -12.77
N ALA A 251 3.33 -8.35 -12.31
CA ALA A 251 4.43 -9.30 -12.22
C ALA A 251 4.29 -10.45 -13.24
N ALA A 252 3.43 -10.30 -14.26
CA ALA A 252 3.19 -11.37 -15.23
C ALA A 252 4.44 -11.65 -16.08
N VAL A 253 4.86 -12.91 -16.11
CA VAL A 253 5.93 -13.43 -16.99
C VAL A 253 5.33 -14.06 -18.25
N PRO A 254 6.08 -14.22 -19.36
CA PRO A 254 5.53 -14.84 -20.58
C PRO A 254 4.98 -16.26 -20.35
N SER A 255 5.58 -17.05 -19.46
CA SER A 255 5.12 -18.40 -19.13
C SER A 255 3.78 -18.44 -18.37
N ASP A 256 3.33 -17.31 -17.79
CA ASP A 256 2.01 -17.22 -17.15
C ASP A 256 0.86 -17.39 -18.15
N LEU A 257 1.09 -17.14 -19.44
CA LEU A 257 0.09 -17.33 -20.51
C LEU A 257 -0.32 -18.80 -20.72
N GLU A 258 0.45 -19.74 -20.17
CA GLU A 258 0.15 -21.17 -20.19
C GLU A 258 -0.03 -21.74 -18.76
N ASN A 259 -0.08 -20.87 -17.74
CA ASN A 259 -0.11 -21.27 -16.35
C ASN A 259 -1.54 -21.65 -15.90
N ASP A 260 -1.72 -22.95 -15.66
CA ASP A 260 -2.98 -23.58 -15.24
C ASP A 260 -3.25 -23.50 -13.72
N GLU A 261 -2.34 -22.93 -12.91
CA GLU A 261 -2.55 -22.77 -11.46
C GLU A 261 -3.80 -21.93 -11.18
N LEU A 262 -4.62 -22.39 -10.24
CA LEU A 262 -5.81 -21.65 -9.81
C LEU A 262 -5.43 -20.57 -8.79
N LEU A 263 -5.65 -19.31 -9.19
CA LEU A 263 -5.50 -18.12 -8.36
C LEU A 263 -6.86 -17.41 -8.30
N HIS A 264 -7.44 -17.31 -7.09
CA HIS A 264 -8.75 -16.70 -6.86
C HIS A 264 -9.90 -17.25 -7.74
N GLY A 265 -9.87 -18.56 -8.03
CA GLY A 265 -10.91 -19.28 -8.77
C GLY A 265 -10.81 -19.23 -10.30
N ARG A 266 -9.75 -18.62 -10.85
CA ARG A 266 -9.42 -18.63 -12.29
C ARG A 266 -7.99 -19.12 -12.49
N GLN A 267 -7.68 -19.68 -13.65
CA GLN A 267 -6.30 -20.03 -13.97
C GLN A 267 -5.49 -18.75 -14.15
N VAL A 268 -4.19 -18.75 -13.81
CA VAL A 268 -3.31 -17.58 -14.00
C VAL A 268 -3.38 -17.05 -15.43
N LYS A 269 -3.29 -17.93 -16.43
CA LYS A 269 -3.41 -17.56 -17.84
C LYS A 269 -4.73 -16.87 -18.21
N ASP A 270 -5.81 -17.15 -17.47
CA ASP A 270 -7.11 -16.55 -17.74
C ASP A 270 -7.17 -15.12 -17.19
N TRP A 271 -6.31 -14.75 -16.24
CA TRP A 271 -6.25 -13.39 -15.66
C TRP A 271 -5.54 -12.37 -16.53
N ILE A 272 -4.73 -12.80 -17.50
CA ILE A 272 -3.80 -11.92 -18.22
C ILE A 272 -3.93 -12.05 -19.73
N SER A 273 -3.43 -11.04 -20.46
CA SER A 273 -3.35 -11.04 -21.93
C SER A 273 -1.97 -10.58 -22.43
N GLY A 274 -0.94 -10.77 -21.60
CA GLY A 274 0.43 -10.38 -21.90
C GLY A 274 1.34 -10.54 -20.69
N SER A 275 2.58 -10.05 -20.81
CA SER A 275 3.59 -10.09 -19.74
C SER A 275 4.18 -8.70 -19.51
N ASN A 276 4.52 -8.39 -18.26
CA ASN A 276 5.13 -7.12 -17.84
C ASN A 276 6.56 -7.27 -17.33
N ILE A 277 7.02 -8.47 -16.97
CA ILE A 277 8.42 -8.68 -16.59
C ILE A 277 9.05 -9.81 -17.39
N ASN A 278 10.37 -9.94 -17.31
CA ASN A 278 11.08 -11.06 -17.92
C ASN A 278 10.90 -12.34 -17.08
N GLU A 279 11.11 -13.50 -17.70
CA GLU A 279 11.00 -14.82 -17.05
C GLU A 279 11.91 -14.99 -15.81
N ASP A 280 12.99 -14.22 -15.74
CA ASP A 280 13.94 -14.25 -14.62
C ASP A 280 13.59 -13.27 -13.50
N GLY A 281 12.43 -12.59 -13.58
CA GLY A 281 11.98 -11.61 -12.59
C GLY A 281 12.48 -10.18 -12.83
N THR A 282 13.35 -9.97 -13.83
CA THR A 282 13.88 -8.62 -14.11
C THR A 282 12.84 -7.74 -14.81
N ALA A 283 12.85 -6.45 -14.46
CA ALA A 283 11.99 -5.44 -15.06
C ALA A 283 12.81 -4.39 -15.82
N ILE A 284 12.26 -3.93 -16.93
CA ILE A 284 12.77 -2.80 -17.70
C ILE A 284 11.91 -1.58 -17.38
N ASN A 285 12.56 -0.45 -17.15
CA ASN A 285 11.87 0.83 -17.21
C ASN A 285 12.83 1.90 -17.73
N HIS A 286 12.27 2.99 -18.27
CA HIS A 286 13.05 4.08 -18.90
C HIS A 286 14.03 3.60 -19.99
N GLY A 287 13.75 2.45 -20.61
CA GLY A 287 14.55 1.89 -21.70
C GLY A 287 15.68 0.94 -21.30
N PHE A 288 15.86 0.63 -20.01
CA PHE A 288 16.93 -0.24 -19.53
C PHE A 288 16.49 -1.11 -18.35
N LEU A 289 17.26 -2.14 -18.01
CA LEU A 289 17.04 -2.93 -16.80
C LEU A 289 17.21 -2.04 -15.58
N HIS A 290 16.14 -1.93 -14.78
CA HIS A 290 16.06 -0.87 -13.81
C HIS A 290 15.78 -1.40 -12.38
N PRO A 291 16.82 -1.59 -11.55
CA PRO A 291 16.67 -2.12 -10.20
C PRO A 291 15.70 -1.35 -9.31
N ASP A 292 15.70 -0.01 -9.38
CA ASP A 292 14.75 0.80 -8.59
C ASP A 292 13.29 0.49 -8.93
N TYR A 293 12.96 0.17 -10.18
CA TYR A 293 11.57 -0.11 -10.57
C TYR A 293 11.13 -1.54 -10.26
N MET A 294 12.06 -2.44 -9.93
CA MET A 294 11.70 -3.76 -9.39
C MET A 294 11.03 -3.67 -8.01
N GLU A 295 11.06 -2.49 -7.37
CA GLU A 295 10.27 -2.18 -6.18
C GLU A 295 8.76 -2.32 -6.39
N PHE A 296 8.28 -2.43 -7.63
CA PHE A 296 6.86 -2.48 -7.91
C PHE A 296 6.11 -3.57 -7.13
N ILE A 297 6.77 -4.68 -6.79
CA ILE A 297 6.18 -5.74 -5.96
C ILE A 297 5.80 -5.25 -4.56
N ALA A 298 6.52 -4.26 -4.00
CA ALA A 298 6.18 -3.67 -2.72
C ALA A 298 4.79 -3.03 -2.74
N PHE A 299 4.40 -2.37 -3.83
CA PHE A 299 3.05 -1.79 -3.95
C PHE A 299 1.96 -2.87 -3.86
N ASN A 300 2.18 -4.06 -4.45
CA ASN A 300 1.26 -5.19 -4.29
C ASN A 300 1.27 -5.75 -2.86
N ASN A 301 2.47 -5.91 -2.29
CA ASN A 301 2.66 -6.46 -0.96
C ASN A 301 2.10 -5.54 0.14
N THR A 302 1.86 -4.24 -0.13
CA THR A 302 1.14 -3.37 0.82
C THR A 302 -0.26 -3.86 1.16
N SER A 303 -0.86 -4.78 0.38
CA SER A 303 -2.03 -5.55 0.79
C SER A 303 -1.85 -6.19 2.19
N GLY A 304 -0.66 -6.70 2.48
CA GLY A 304 -0.32 -7.26 3.78
C GLY A 304 -0.49 -6.26 4.94
N LEU A 305 -0.35 -4.96 4.67
CA LEU A 305 -0.56 -3.89 5.65
C LEU A 305 -2.05 -3.60 5.81
N HIS A 306 -2.73 -3.25 4.72
CA HIS A 306 -4.12 -2.75 4.79
C HIS A 306 -5.10 -3.82 5.26
N TYR A 307 -5.01 -5.03 4.69
CA TYR A 307 -5.92 -6.10 5.06
C TYR A 307 -5.67 -6.59 6.50
N ALA A 308 -4.42 -6.59 6.96
CA ALA A 308 -4.11 -6.90 8.36
C ALA A 308 -4.73 -5.86 9.31
N LEU A 309 -4.58 -4.56 9.01
CA LEU A 309 -5.19 -3.48 9.78
C LEU A 309 -6.73 -3.52 9.75
N ALA A 310 -7.33 -3.98 8.64
CA ALA A 310 -8.78 -4.14 8.50
C ALA A 310 -9.35 -5.40 9.21
N GLY A 311 -8.47 -6.31 9.66
CA GLY A 311 -8.85 -7.64 10.14
C GLY A 311 -9.43 -8.54 9.04
N LEU A 312 -8.94 -8.38 7.81
CA LEU A 312 -9.34 -9.11 6.61
C LEU A 312 -8.22 -10.04 6.13
N THR A 313 -8.57 -11.02 5.30
CA THR A 313 -7.56 -11.86 4.64
C THR A 313 -6.85 -11.12 3.51
N ILE A 314 -5.55 -11.37 3.41
CA ILE A 314 -4.70 -10.86 2.33
C ILE A 314 -4.93 -11.72 1.08
N PRO A 315 -5.27 -11.15 -0.09
CA PRO A 315 -5.36 -11.91 -1.33
C PRO A 315 -4.02 -12.54 -1.71
N LYS A 316 -3.98 -13.85 -2.04
CA LYS A 316 -2.76 -14.55 -2.49
C LYS A 316 -2.10 -13.84 -3.68
N ALA A 317 -2.88 -13.23 -4.58
CA ALA A 317 -2.36 -12.46 -5.72
C ALA A 317 -1.45 -11.28 -5.32
N ALA A 318 -1.53 -10.78 -4.09
CA ALA A 318 -0.63 -9.74 -3.58
C ALA A 318 0.85 -10.16 -3.58
N PHE A 319 1.13 -11.47 -3.67
CA PHE A 319 2.48 -12.04 -3.67
C PHE A 319 2.83 -12.75 -4.98
N HIS A 320 2.01 -12.62 -6.04
CA HIS A 320 2.28 -13.24 -7.35
C HIS A 320 3.66 -12.80 -7.86
N HIS A 321 4.56 -13.77 -8.08
CA HIS A 321 5.97 -13.58 -8.49
C HIS A 321 6.78 -12.60 -7.63
N SER A 322 6.36 -12.29 -6.40
CA SER A 322 7.16 -11.47 -5.49
C SER A 322 8.46 -12.18 -5.08
N ASP A 323 8.41 -13.51 -4.95
CA ASP A 323 9.55 -14.38 -4.73
C ASP A 323 10.52 -14.41 -5.92
N LEU A 324 10.00 -14.50 -7.15
CA LEU A 324 10.77 -14.46 -8.38
C LEU A 324 11.50 -13.12 -8.54
N VAL A 325 10.78 -12.00 -8.45
CA VAL A 325 11.37 -10.66 -8.58
C VAL A 325 12.38 -10.41 -7.46
N TYR A 326 12.03 -10.72 -6.21
CA TYR A 326 12.94 -10.50 -5.07
C TYR A 326 14.21 -11.37 -5.18
N SER A 327 14.08 -12.65 -5.53
CA SER A 327 15.23 -13.54 -5.72
C SER A 327 16.16 -13.07 -6.84
N SER A 328 15.61 -12.47 -7.90
CA SER A 328 16.39 -11.98 -9.04
C SER A 328 17.38 -10.88 -8.66
N LEU A 329 17.08 -10.06 -7.63
CA LEU A 329 17.98 -9.03 -7.10
C LEU A 329 19.31 -9.61 -6.61
N SER A 330 19.30 -10.83 -6.07
CA SER A 330 20.49 -11.47 -5.49
C SER A 330 21.06 -12.62 -6.32
N GLN A 331 20.35 -13.10 -7.34
CA GLN A 331 20.74 -14.31 -8.08
C GLN A 331 20.98 -14.11 -9.57
N VAL A 332 20.31 -13.14 -10.21
CA VAL A 332 20.57 -12.88 -11.63
C VAL A 332 21.90 -12.15 -11.73
N SER A 333 22.87 -12.81 -12.36
CA SER A 333 24.23 -12.29 -12.55
C SER A 333 24.39 -11.70 -13.93
N PHE A 334 24.78 -10.43 -13.99
CA PHE A 334 24.98 -9.68 -15.22
C PHE A 334 26.48 -9.58 -15.53
N GLU A 335 26.97 -10.36 -16.49
CA GLU A 335 28.39 -10.37 -16.87
C GLU A 335 28.81 -9.09 -17.60
N SER A 336 29.93 -8.49 -17.17
CA SER A 336 30.55 -7.37 -17.87
C SER A 336 31.67 -7.88 -18.79
N PRO A 337 31.66 -7.57 -20.11
CA PRO A 337 30.62 -6.89 -20.90
C PRO A 337 29.45 -7.82 -21.35
N PRO A 338 28.28 -7.30 -21.77
CA PRO A 338 27.98 -5.91 -22.14
C PRO A 338 27.54 -4.98 -21.00
N TYR A 339 27.22 -5.54 -19.83
CA TYR A 339 26.82 -4.75 -18.67
C TYR A 339 28.01 -3.98 -18.06
N GLU A 340 27.70 -2.98 -17.24
CA GLU A 340 28.70 -2.12 -16.61
C GLU A 340 29.72 -2.89 -15.75
N SER A 341 30.97 -2.45 -15.72
CA SER A 341 31.98 -3.09 -14.88
C SER A 341 31.68 -2.84 -13.40
N PRO A 342 31.80 -3.83 -12.49
CA PRO A 342 32.47 -5.13 -12.67
C PRO A 342 31.56 -6.30 -13.06
N GLY A 343 30.27 -6.07 -13.30
CA GLY A 343 29.28 -7.15 -13.40
C GLY A 343 28.91 -7.77 -12.04
N GLY A 344 28.03 -8.77 -12.12
CA GLY A 344 27.52 -9.53 -10.98
C GLY A 344 26.03 -9.27 -10.72
N THR A 345 25.59 -9.54 -9.51
CA THR A 345 24.20 -9.40 -9.06
C THR A 345 23.88 -7.97 -8.61
N ILE A 346 22.60 -7.59 -8.63
CA ILE A 346 22.12 -6.27 -8.20
C ILE A 346 22.48 -6.06 -6.72
N TYR A 347 22.09 -6.99 -5.84
CA TYR A 347 22.53 -7.00 -4.44
C TYR A 347 23.96 -7.48 -4.34
N ARG A 348 24.77 -6.77 -3.55
CA ARG A 348 26.19 -7.05 -3.34
C ARG A 348 26.42 -7.68 -1.98
N GLU A 349 26.74 -8.98 -1.98
CA GLU A 349 26.94 -9.81 -0.78
C GLU A 349 27.77 -9.10 0.31
N GLY A 350 27.19 -9.01 1.51
CA GLY A 350 27.83 -8.42 2.69
C GLY A 350 27.94 -6.89 2.66
N SER A 351 27.14 -6.19 1.85
CA SER A 351 27.14 -4.74 1.75
C SER A 351 25.74 -4.18 1.44
N SER A 352 25.60 -2.86 1.54
CA SER A 352 24.41 -2.10 1.15
C SER A 352 24.47 -1.60 -0.30
N ASP A 353 25.42 -2.10 -1.09
CA ASP A 353 25.67 -1.61 -2.43
C ASP A 353 24.70 -2.26 -3.41
N ILE A 354 24.14 -1.41 -4.27
CA ILE A 354 23.26 -1.79 -5.36
C ILE A 354 24.04 -1.62 -6.66
N TYR A 355 24.20 -2.70 -7.39
CA TYR A 355 24.77 -2.69 -8.73
C TYR A 355 23.67 -2.46 -9.75
N TYR A 356 23.92 -1.54 -10.67
CA TYR A 356 23.01 -1.12 -11.73
C TYR A 356 23.57 -1.58 -13.08
N PRO A 357 23.13 -2.74 -13.61
CA PRO A 357 23.77 -3.39 -14.75
C PRO A 357 23.86 -2.53 -16.02
N GLU A 358 22.85 -1.69 -16.24
CA GLU A 358 22.75 -0.79 -17.40
C GLU A 358 22.77 0.70 -17.01
N GLY A 359 23.16 0.99 -15.76
CA GLY A 359 23.15 2.34 -15.19
C GLY A 359 21.85 2.71 -14.47
N ASN A 360 21.75 3.97 -14.03
CA ASN A 360 20.58 4.52 -13.36
C ASN A 360 20.43 6.01 -13.69
N ASP A 361 19.22 6.50 -13.89
CA ASP A 361 18.92 7.92 -14.16
C ASP A 361 18.46 8.70 -12.92
N TRP A 362 18.06 7.99 -11.86
CA TRP A 362 17.75 8.60 -10.57
C TRP A 362 18.97 8.95 -9.73
N GLY A 363 20.09 8.24 -9.91
CA GLY A 363 21.26 8.33 -9.03
C GLY A 363 21.41 7.05 -8.22
N THR A 364 22.62 6.73 -7.78
CA THR A 364 22.91 5.41 -7.22
C THR A 364 22.83 5.37 -5.69
N SER A 365 22.25 6.40 -5.05
CA SER A 365 22.21 6.52 -3.59
C SER A 365 20.97 5.90 -2.92
N ARG A 366 19.93 5.51 -3.66
CA ARG A 366 18.70 4.93 -3.08
C ARG A 366 18.93 3.60 -2.36
N ARG A 367 18.43 3.50 -1.11
CA ARG A 367 18.46 2.26 -0.29
C ARG A 367 17.11 1.90 0.36
N MET A 368 16.22 2.87 0.55
CA MET A 368 15.04 2.66 1.38
C MET A 368 14.04 1.67 0.76
N GLN A 369 13.88 1.63 -0.58
CA GLN A 369 13.00 0.64 -1.18
C GLN A 369 13.54 -0.77 -1.04
N PHE A 370 14.86 -0.94 -1.13
CA PHE A 370 15.49 -2.24 -0.98
C PHE A 370 15.32 -2.75 0.45
N ALA A 371 15.48 -1.86 1.45
CA ALA A 371 15.13 -2.18 2.83
C ALA A 371 13.64 -2.57 2.99
N VAL A 372 12.71 -1.89 2.31
CA VAL A 372 11.28 -2.27 2.32
C VAL A 372 11.07 -3.65 1.70
N LEU A 373 11.67 -3.94 0.54
CA LEU A 373 11.58 -5.24 -0.12
C LEU A 373 12.12 -6.36 0.77
N ASP A 374 13.22 -6.11 1.47
CA ASP A 374 13.81 -7.07 2.41
C ASP A 374 12.87 -7.33 3.59
N ILE A 375 12.31 -6.27 4.19
CA ILE A 375 11.35 -6.38 5.30
C ILE A 375 10.11 -7.13 4.86
N PHE A 376 9.55 -6.80 3.70
CA PHE A 376 8.34 -7.43 3.20
C PHE A 376 8.59 -8.91 2.87
N ALA A 377 9.75 -9.26 2.31
CA ALA A 377 10.11 -10.65 2.03
C ALA A 377 10.21 -11.49 3.32
N ASP A 378 10.71 -10.89 4.41
CA ASP A 378 10.79 -11.54 5.73
C ASP A 378 9.41 -11.63 6.41
N VAL A 379 8.69 -10.51 6.51
CA VAL A 379 7.38 -10.42 7.20
C VAL A 379 6.30 -11.24 6.50
N PHE A 380 6.28 -11.25 5.17
CA PHE A 380 5.26 -11.96 4.39
C PHE A 380 5.72 -13.32 3.86
N HIS A 381 6.96 -13.73 4.17
CA HIS A 381 7.53 -15.04 3.84
C HIS A 381 7.45 -15.40 2.35
N TYR A 382 7.71 -14.44 1.45
CA TYR A 382 7.87 -14.71 0.02
C TYR A 382 9.34 -14.78 -0.42
N GLY A 383 10.29 -14.78 0.52
CA GLY A 383 11.73 -14.88 0.23
C GLY A 383 12.25 -16.28 -0.14
N ASP A 384 11.39 -17.29 -0.26
CA ASP A 384 11.79 -18.71 -0.32
C ASP A 384 12.67 -19.08 -1.52
N MET A 385 12.56 -18.35 -2.64
CA MET A 385 13.42 -18.53 -3.81
C MET A 385 14.81 -17.93 -3.62
N ALA A 386 15.00 -17.01 -2.68
CA ALA A 386 16.25 -16.31 -2.44
C ALA A 386 17.25 -17.17 -1.64
N GLU A 387 18.53 -17.24 -2.06
CA GLU A 387 19.57 -17.92 -1.27
C GLU A 387 19.76 -17.26 0.12
N ARG A 388 19.55 -15.94 0.16
CA ARG A 388 19.56 -15.11 1.37
C ARG A 388 18.20 -14.43 1.50
N ASN A 389 17.59 -14.56 2.68
CA ASN A 389 16.28 -13.97 2.95
C ASN A 389 16.37 -12.49 3.34
N GLY A 390 15.21 -11.86 3.54
CA GLY A 390 15.08 -10.46 3.93
C GLY A 390 15.89 -10.08 5.18
N GLY A 391 15.83 -10.91 6.22
CA GLY A 391 16.61 -10.69 7.45
C GLY A 391 18.13 -10.67 7.27
N TYR A 392 18.67 -11.17 6.16
CA TYR A 392 20.09 -11.00 5.83
C TYR A 392 20.40 -9.63 5.21
N TRP A 393 19.55 -9.15 4.30
CA TRP A 393 19.79 -7.93 3.51
C TRP A 393 19.35 -6.66 4.23
N GLU A 394 18.25 -6.72 4.98
CA GLU A 394 17.64 -5.56 5.65
C GLU A 394 18.66 -4.76 6.47
N PRO A 395 19.51 -5.38 7.34
CA PRO A 395 20.42 -4.60 8.18
C PRO A 395 21.39 -3.74 7.38
N PHE A 396 21.82 -4.19 6.19
CA PHE A 396 22.73 -3.42 5.35
C PHE A 396 22.02 -2.23 4.71
N HIS A 397 20.88 -2.45 4.06
CA HIS A 397 20.15 -1.39 3.36
C HIS A 397 19.60 -0.36 4.35
N ALA A 398 18.97 -0.80 5.45
CA ALA A 398 18.43 0.10 6.46
C ALA A 398 19.52 0.90 7.20
N GLU A 399 20.67 0.28 7.54
CA GLU A 399 21.77 1.04 8.17
C GLU A 399 22.36 2.09 7.24
N MET A 400 22.41 1.84 5.93
CA MET A 400 22.85 2.85 4.98
C MET A 400 21.89 4.04 4.93
N VAL A 401 20.57 3.82 4.92
CA VAL A 401 19.58 4.92 5.00
C VAL A 401 19.79 5.73 6.27
N LEU A 402 19.93 5.07 7.43
CA LEU A 402 20.15 5.75 8.69
C LEU A 402 21.50 6.50 8.72
N ALA A 403 22.56 5.94 8.13
CA ALA A 403 23.86 6.60 7.99
C ALA A 403 23.78 7.86 7.13
N MET A 404 22.98 7.83 6.05
CA MET A 404 22.72 8.99 5.22
C MET A 404 21.97 10.09 6.00
N GLN A 405 20.94 9.73 6.76
CA GLN A 405 20.20 10.67 7.60
C GLN A 405 21.05 11.28 8.73
N LYS A 406 21.95 10.50 9.33
CA LYS A 406 22.87 10.96 10.39
C LYS A 406 23.79 12.11 9.94
N ARG A 407 23.89 12.39 8.64
CA ARG A 407 24.64 13.55 8.10
C ARG A 407 23.92 14.89 8.34
N HIS A 408 22.63 14.86 8.68
CA HIS A 408 21.77 16.03 8.69
C HIS A 408 21.05 16.21 10.03
N GLU A 409 21.04 17.44 10.56
CA GLU A 409 20.36 17.76 11.82
C GLU A 409 18.83 17.74 11.71
N ASP A 410 18.29 17.92 10.51
CA ASP A 410 16.86 17.96 10.22
C ASP A 410 16.27 16.60 9.81
N GLY A 411 17.09 15.54 9.75
CA GLY A 411 16.63 14.17 9.50
C GLY A 411 16.41 13.80 8.03
N ARG A 412 16.71 14.70 7.07
CA ARG A 412 16.67 14.37 5.63
C ARG A 412 17.72 13.31 5.28
N THR A 413 17.52 12.60 4.18
CA THR A 413 18.39 11.50 3.74
C THR A 413 19.49 11.96 2.78
N TYR A 414 19.14 12.77 1.78
CA TYR A 414 20.02 13.10 0.68
C TYR A 414 20.67 14.48 0.86
N ASP A 415 21.97 14.55 0.61
CA ASP A 415 22.75 15.79 0.72
C ASP A 415 22.74 16.53 -0.63
N GLU A 416 23.21 15.85 -1.67
CA GLU A 416 23.37 16.41 -3.00
C GLU A 416 22.36 15.85 -3.99
N ARG A 417 21.92 16.67 -4.97
CA ARG A 417 20.90 16.28 -5.96
C ARG A 417 21.31 15.09 -6.85
N TRP A 418 22.60 14.79 -6.98
CA TRP A 418 23.05 13.64 -7.78
C TRP A 418 22.89 12.30 -7.04
N GLU A 419 22.74 12.33 -5.71
CA GLU A 419 22.47 11.13 -4.92
C GLU A 419 21.08 10.57 -5.25
N ASP A 420 20.09 11.46 -5.40
CA ASP A 420 18.78 11.18 -5.99
C ASP A 420 18.23 12.43 -6.71
N THR A 421 18.02 12.34 -8.01
CA THR A 421 17.59 13.46 -8.86
C THR A 421 16.09 13.73 -8.79
N TYR A 422 15.31 12.81 -8.20
CA TYR A 422 13.87 12.94 -8.01
C TYR A 422 13.55 14.11 -7.08
N SER A 423 12.57 14.93 -7.48
CA SER A 423 12.13 16.12 -6.75
C SER A 423 11.47 15.77 -5.41
N GLY A 424 10.84 14.60 -5.32
CA GLY A 424 10.12 14.13 -4.13
C GLY A 424 10.87 13.08 -3.30
N ARG A 425 12.22 13.07 -3.37
CA ARG A 425 13.05 12.00 -2.78
C ARG A 425 12.91 11.84 -1.27
N GLU A 426 12.63 12.89 -0.51
CA GLU A 426 12.47 12.79 0.95
C GLU A 426 11.07 12.30 1.33
N GLU A 427 10.05 12.74 0.59
CA GLU A 427 8.68 12.23 0.70
C GLU A 427 8.60 10.76 0.25
N TRP A 428 9.48 10.38 -0.67
CA TRP A 428 9.66 8.99 -1.08
C TRP A 428 10.26 8.13 0.05
N ILE A 429 11.26 8.64 0.79
CA ILE A 429 11.76 7.97 2.00
C ILE A 429 10.66 7.85 3.06
N ALA A 430 9.89 8.93 3.27
CA ALA A 430 8.87 8.99 4.33
C ALA A 430 7.81 7.89 4.20
N HIS A 431 7.25 7.67 3.01
CA HIS A 431 6.24 6.63 2.82
C HIS A 431 6.83 5.21 2.85
N HIS A 432 8.05 5.00 2.34
CA HIS A 432 8.72 3.70 2.47
C HIS A 432 9.03 3.37 3.93
N ALA A 433 9.49 4.35 4.71
CA ALA A 433 9.72 4.18 6.15
C ALA A 433 8.42 3.87 6.90
N ALA A 434 7.29 4.47 6.49
CA ALA A 434 5.98 4.12 7.01
C ALA A 434 5.62 2.65 6.69
N TRP A 435 5.72 2.23 5.43
CA TRP A 435 5.47 0.84 5.04
C TRP A 435 6.33 -0.16 5.80
N ALA A 436 7.63 0.08 5.88
CA ALA A 436 8.58 -0.73 6.63
C ALA A 436 8.17 -0.88 8.10
N TRP A 437 7.82 0.22 8.75
CA TRP A 437 7.40 0.21 10.15
C TRP A 437 6.07 -0.52 10.35
N ILE A 438 5.07 -0.24 9.50
CA ILE A 438 3.75 -0.87 9.58
C ILE A 438 3.89 -2.39 9.38
N ALA A 439 4.73 -2.85 8.45
CA ALA A 439 4.97 -4.28 8.23
C ALA A 439 5.48 -4.98 9.49
N LYS A 440 6.54 -4.44 10.11
CA LYS A 440 7.10 -4.98 11.35
C LYS A 440 6.09 -4.94 12.50
N TRP A 441 5.29 -3.87 12.58
CA TRP A 441 4.26 -3.75 13.60
C TRP A 441 3.14 -4.78 13.41
N VAL A 442 2.64 -5.00 12.17
CA VAL A 442 1.56 -5.98 11.93
C VAL A 442 2.04 -7.42 12.09
N ASP A 443 3.31 -7.73 11.81
CA ASP A 443 3.88 -9.06 12.10
C ASP A 443 3.76 -9.42 13.59
N VAL A 444 4.09 -8.45 14.46
CA VAL A 444 3.97 -8.63 15.91
C VAL A 444 2.51 -8.66 16.35
N ASN A 445 1.69 -7.73 15.86
CA ASN A 445 0.40 -7.41 16.49
C ASN A 445 -0.83 -8.02 15.81
N ALA A 446 -0.77 -8.32 14.52
CA ALA A 446 -1.90 -8.84 13.75
C ALA A 446 -1.81 -10.36 13.58
N GLU A 447 -2.89 -10.95 13.06
CA GLU A 447 -2.86 -12.30 12.49
C GLU A 447 -2.85 -12.18 10.97
N LEU A 448 -1.68 -12.37 10.36
CA LEU A 448 -1.52 -12.34 8.92
C LEU A 448 -2.07 -13.65 8.32
N CYS A 449 -3.02 -13.52 7.39
CA CYS A 449 -3.89 -14.62 6.96
C CYS A 449 -4.09 -14.49 5.44
N ILE A 450 -3.35 -15.29 4.67
CA ILE A 450 -3.36 -15.25 3.19
C ILE A 450 -4.47 -16.17 2.68
N SER A 451 -5.29 -15.66 1.76
CA SER A 451 -6.43 -16.39 1.18
C SER A 451 -6.32 -16.49 -0.34
N ASN A 452 -6.62 -17.68 -0.87
CA ASN A 452 -6.81 -17.92 -2.32
C ASN A 452 -8.31 -17.99 -2.70
N SER A 453 -9.20 -17.52 -1.84
CA SER A 453 -10.65 -17.55 -2.09
C SER A 453 -11.01 -16.78 -3.36
N SER A 454 -11.99 -17.28 -4.10
CA SER A 454 -12.52 -16.58 -5.27
C SER A 454 -13.36 -15.37 -4.86
N TYR A 455 -13.28 -14.30 -5.66
CA TYR A 455 -14.11 -13.10 -5.53
C TYR A 455 -15.09 -12.95 -6.70
N SER A 456 -15.42 -14.06 -7.37
CA SER A 456 -16.34 -14.05 -8.51
C SER A 456 -17.79 -13.82 -8.09
N VAL A 457 -18.54 -13.03 -8.88
CA VAL A 457 -19.99 -12.79 -8.72
C VAL A 457 -20.80 -14.10 -8.83
N MET A 458 -20.20 -15.16 -9.38
CA MET A 458 -20.88 -16.41 -9.76
C MET A 458 -20.74 -17.54 -8.72
N TYR A 459 -19.91 -17.39 -7.69
CA TYR A 459 -19.67 -18.44 -6.69
C TYR A 459 -19.78 -17.90 -5.26
N GLU A 460 -21.01 -17.64 -4.82
CA GLU A 460 -21.35 -17.67 -3.39
C GLU A 460 -21.49 -19.13 -2.93
N GLU A 461 -20.37 -19.85 -2.81
CA GLU A 461 -20.34 -21.11 -2.05
C GLU A 461 -19.27 -21.02 -0.96
N THR A 462 -19.75 -20.79 0.26
CA THR A 462 -19.42 -21.44 1.54
C THR A 462 -18.11 -22.23 1.71
N GLU A 463 -16.99 -21.83 1.12
CA GLU A 463 -15.70 -22.19 1.68
C GLU A 463 -15.51 -21.33 2.93
N GLU A 464 -15.61 -21.95 4.11
CA GLU A 464 -14.92 -21.44 5.30
C GLU A 464 -13.56 -20.93 4.84
N MET A 465 -13.32 -19.63 5.04
CA MET A 465 -12.15 -18.90 4.58
C MET A 465 -10.88 -19.64 4.99
N ARG A 466 -10.38 -20.55 4.13
CA ARG A 466 -9.18 -21.32 4.38
C ARG A 466 -8.03 -20.36 4.15
N CYS A 467 -7.61 -19.68 5.21
CA CYS A 467 -6.42 -18.88 5.15
C CYS A 467 -5.21 -19.65 5.67
N THR A 468 -4.08 -19.41 5.01
CA THR A 468 -2.78 -19.83 5.51
C THR A 468 -2.30 -18.74 6.46
N LYS A 469 -2.19 -19.06 7.75
CA LYS A 469 -1.57 -18.15 8.72
C LYS A 469 -0.10 -17.99 8.37
N VAL A 470 0.36 -16.76 8.28
CA VAL A 470 1.79 -16.47 8.14
C VAL A 470 2.43 -16.64 9.53
N PRO A 471 3.50 -17.44 9.65
CA PRO A 471 4.22 -17.56 10.92
C PRO A 471 4.78 -16.20 11.35
N LYS A 472 4.59 -15.85 12.62
CA LYS A 472 5.19 -14.62 13.18
C LYS A 472 6.71 -14.76 13.31
N THR A 473 7.43 -13.68 13.07
CA THR A 473 8.83 -13.60 13.49
C THR A 473 8.89 -13.53 15.03
N ILE A 474 9.72 -14.38 15.65
CA ILE A 474 9.83 -14.46 17.12
C ILE A 474 10.81 -13.39 17.60
N PHE A 475 10.29 -12.33 18.22
CA PHE A 475 11.11 -11.29 18.84
C PHE A 475 11.30 -11.58 20.35
N PRO A 476 12.54 -11.79 20.84
CA PRO A 476 12.79 -12.23 22.21
C PRO A 476 12.56 -11.19 23.31
N ASP A 477 12.43 -9.90 22.99
CA ASP A 477 12.44 -8.79 23.97
C ASP A 477 11.23 -7.83 23.86
N ALA A 478 10.01 -8.35 23.74
CA ALA A 478 8.80 -7.53 23.81
C ALA A 478 8.47 -7.13 25.27
N SER A 479 8.48 -5.84 25.58
CA SER A 479 7.96 -5.30 26.86
C SER A 479 6.46 -5.01 26.77
N PRO A 480 5.69 -5.11 27.89
CA PRO A 480 4.25 -4.89 27.85
C PRO A 480 3.90 -3.43 27.51
N PRO A 481 2.77 -3.20 26.83
CA PRO A 481 2.33 -1.86 26.43
C PRO A 481 2.02 -0.97 27.65
N HIS A 482 2.29 0.32 27.52
CA HIS A 482 1.60 1.32 28.33
C HIS A 482 0.11 1.31 27.95
N SER A 483 -0.78 1.42 28.94
CA SER A 483 -2.23 1.32 28.76
C SER A 483 -2.77 2.20 27.63
N PRO A 484 -3.81 1.76 26.90
CA PRO A 484 -4.50 2.61 25.94
C PRO A 484 -4.94 3.89 26.63
N ARG A 485 -4.39 5.02 26.18
CA ARG A 485 -4.86 6.33 26.65
C ARG A 485 -6.14 6.62 25.88
N THR A 486 -7.27 6.49 26.55
CA THR A 486 -8.44 7.30 26.22
C THR A 486 -7.99 8.77 26.24
N LEU A 487 -7.96 9.42 25.09
CA LEU A 487 -7.85 10.88 25.01
C LEU A 487 -8.91 11.47 25.97
N PRO A 488 -8.57 12.40 26.86
CA PRO A 488 -9.59 13.23 27.49
C PRO A 488 -10.39 13.88 26.37
N SER A 489 -11.73 13.83 26.46
CA SER A 489 -12.60 14.52 25.51
C SER A 489 -12.07 15.94 25.28
N LEU A 490 -11.70 16.24 24.02
CA LEU A 490 -11.28 17.57 23.61
C LEU A 490 -12.23 18.60 24.23
N PHE A 491 -11.62 19.60 24.87
CA PHE A 491 -12.29 20.79 25.37
C PHE A 491 -13.35 21.28 24.38
N ASP A 492 -14.52 21.63 24.92
CA ASP A 492 -15.61 22.35 24.27
C ASP A 492 -15.06 23.37 23.26
N LYS A 493 -15.19 23.05 21.95
CA LYS A 493 -14.71 23.83 20.80
C LYS A 493 -15.55 25.10 20.59
N THR A 494 -15.87 25.83 21.67
CA THR A 494 -16.52 27.14 21.64
C THR A 494 -15.58 28.29 22.01
N PHE A 495 -14.28 28.04 22.25
CA PHE A 495 -13.33 29.12 22.50
C PHE A 495 -12.88 29.81 21.21
N ILE A 496 -13.54 30.94 20.97
CA ILE A 496 -13.32 31.93 19.92
C ILE A 496 -11.83 32.30 19.83
N TRP A 497 -11.25 32.11 18.65
CA TRP A 497 -10.00 32.76 18.24
C TRP A 497 -10.21 34.27 18.19
N ASN A 498 -9.86 34.96 19.26
CA ASN A 498 -9.59 36.40 19.24
C ASN A 498 -8.47 36.73 20.22
N ASN A 499 -7.39 37.24 19.63
CA ASN A 499 -6.26 37.93 20.24
C ASN A 499 -5.23 37.08 20.97
N LEU A 500 -4.00 37.08 20.45
CA LEU A 500 -2.84 37.82 21.02
C LEU A 500 -1.61 37.64 20.09
N PRO A 501 -0.60 38.52 20.21
CA PRO A 501 -0.09 39.42 19.16
C PRO A 501 0.80 38.79 18.08
#